data_AF-K2CBN8-F1
#
_entry.id   AF-K2CBN8-F1
#
_cell.length_a   1.000
_cell.length_b   1.000
_cell.length_c   1.000
_cell.angle_alpha   90.00
_cell.angle_beta   90.00
_cell.angle_gamma   90.00
#
_symmetry.space_group_name_H-M   'P 1'
#
loop_
_entity.id
_entity.type
_entity.pdbx_description
1 polymer ?
#
loop_
_entity_poly.entity_id
_entity_poly.type
_entity_poly.pdbx_seq_one_letter_code
_entity_poly.pdbx_strand_id
1 'polypeptide(L)'
;MNTEYVKLTEAARKLTVHTDTLRYWVKLLGVETMKRGHACYILAETLAVLAIMANLIADGMPAGEAATKAKAEAPTEATAMIVRETSRPGPEMEALHERMQGLEKVILTMAETFKTEISGLRGEISQLTETNRKLQHRLEAPPVLAEAKEPIKPVIPWEPRKGKNPVAEMPWYKKFWVECFEPWKMRQQPY
;
A
#
# COMPACT_ATOMS: atom_id res chain seq x y z
N MET A 1 14.54 30.41 4.34
CA MET A 1 15.97 30.56 4.04
C MET A 1 16.37 29.40 3.13
N ASN A 2 16.58 29.66 1.83
CA ASN A 2 17.03 28.62 0.91
C ASN A 2 18.52 28.40 1.16
N THR A 3 18.92 27.21 1.62
CA THR A 3 20.32 26.85 1.76
C THR A 3 20.90 26.56 0.37
N GLU A 4 21.45 27.59 -0.24
CA GLU A 4 22.10 27.47 -1.54
C GLU A 4 23.49 26.85 -1.39
N TYR A 5 23.77 25.83 -2.20
CA TYR A 5 25.05 25.12 -2.22
C TYR A 5 25.79 25.41 -3.52
N VAL A 6 27.08 25.72 -3.40
CA VAL A 6 27.97 26.04 -4.53
C VAL A 6 29.03 24.96 -4.66
N LYS A 7 29.37 24.57 -5.90
CA LYS A 7 30.46 23.62 -6.13
C LYS A 7 31.80 24.25 -5.75
N LEU A 8 32.68 23.48 -5.13
CA LEU A 8 34.02 23.92 -4.73
C LEU A 8 34.85 24.40 -5.92
N THR A 9 34.66 23.80 -7.10
CA THR A 9 35.30 24.25 -8.35
C THR A 9 34.80 25.62 -8.83
N GLU A 10 33.51 25.91 -8.65
CA GLU A 10 32.91 27.22 -8.97
C GLU A 10 33.35 28.28 -7.94
N ALA A 11 33.43 27.90 -6.67
CA ALA A 11 33.96 28.73 -5.60
C ALA A 11 35.43 29.13 -5.84
N ALA A 12 36.27 28.17 -6.24
CA ALA A 12 37.67 28.39 -6.55
C ALA A 12 37.85 29.38 -7.72
N ARG A 13 37.03 29.26 -8.76
CA ARG A 13 37.01 30.21 -9.88
C ARG A 13 36.60 31.60 -9.44
N LYS A 14 35.57 31.73 -8.60
CA LYS A 14 35.08 33.04 -8.09
C LYS A 14 36.14 33.76 -7.26
N LEU A 15 36.90 33.02 -6.46
CA LEU A 15 37.94 33.56 -5.58
C LEU A 15 39.31 33.66 -6.25
N THR A 16 39.43 33.23 -7.51
CA THR A 16 40.69 33.19 -8.27
C THR A 16 41.80 32.39 -7.58
N VAL A 17 41.44 31.33 -6.84
CA VAL A 17 42.39 30.48 -6.11
C VAL A 17 42.37 29.06 -6.67
N HIS A 18 43.48 28.32 -6.54
CA HIS A 18 43.53 26.91 -6.91
C HIS A 18 42.53 26.07 -6.08
N THR A 19 42.05 24.97 -6.64
CA THR A 19 41.06 24.11 -5.96
C THR A 19 41.62 23.44 -4.70
N ASP A 20 42.91 23.07 -4.72
CA ASP A 20 43.56 22.42 -3.57
C ASP A 20 43.83 23.39 -2.40
N THR A 21 44.18 24.64 -2.71
CA THR A 21 44.34 25.70 -1.70
C THR A 21 43.00 26.05 -1.07
N LEU A 22 41.93 26.11 -1.87
CA LEU A 22 40.58 26.31 -1.35
C LEU A 22 40.16 25.14 -0.46
N ARG A 23 40.47 23.90 -0.84
CA ARG A 23 40.20 22.72 -0.02
C ARG A 23 40.95 22.75 1.32
N TYR A 24 42.18 23.25 1.31
CA TYR A 24 42.96 23.48 2.52
C TYR A 24 42.34 24.56 3.42
N TRP A 25 41.89 25.68 2.85
CA TRP A 25 41.22 26.75 3.61
C TRP A 25 39.90 26.31 4.21
N VAL A 26 39.08 25.56 3.45
CA VAL A 26 37.85 24.96 3.95
C VAL A 26 38.12 24.04 5.15
N LYS A 27 39.22 23.27 5.12
CA LYS A 27 39.66 22.45 6.25
C LYS A 27 40.08 23.28 7.46
N LEU A 28 40.80 24.39 7.26
CA LEU A 28 41.19 25.32 8.34
C LEU A 28 39.98 26.02 8.95
N LEU A 29 39.00 26.39 8.12
CA LEU A 29 37.76 27.00 8.57
C LEU A 29 36.85 26.00 9.28
N GLY A 30 37.08 24.69 9.15
CA GLY A 30 36.22 23.66 9.75
C GLY A 30 34.81 23.65 9.15
N VAL A 31 34.68 24.09 7.90
CA VAL A 31 33.39 24.17 7.21
C VAL A 31 32.97 22.79 6.74
N GLU A 32 31.71 22.43 7.01
CA GLU A 32 31.14 21.18 6.51
C GLU A 32 31.01 21.22 4.98
N THR A 33 31.51 20.16 4.34
CA THR A 33 31.41 19.99 2.90
C THR A 33 30.47 18.84 2.58
N MET A 34 29.57 19.05 1.62
CA MET A 34 28.68 18.01 1.14
C MET A 34 29.27 17.37 -0.12
N LYS A 35 29.60 16.07 -0.07
CA LYS A 35 30.01 15.32 -1.25
C LYS A 35 28.78 14.76 -1.96
N ARG A 36 28.54 15.18 -3.21
CA ARG A 36 27.53 14.56 -4.09
C ARG A 36 28.21 14.06 -5.35
N GLY A 37 28.36 12.75 -5.46
CA GLY A 37 29.09 12.09 -6.55
C GLY A 37 30.58 12.46 -6.57
N HIS A 38 31.07 12.91 -7.73
CA HIS A 38 32.45 13.35 -7.92
C HIS A 38 32.70 14.84 -7.56
N ALA A 39 31.67 15.56 -7.10
CA ALA A 39 31.76 16.98 -6.78
C ALA A 39 31.60 17.24 -5.27
N CYS A 40 32.35 18.23 -4.78
CA CYS A 40 32.29 18.74 -3.42
C CYS A 40 31.53 20.07 -3.43
N TYR A 41 30.60 20.24 -2.49
CA TYR A 41 29.74 21.42 -2.35
C TYR A 41 29.96 22.09 -1.00
N ILE A 42 29.91 23.42 -1.00
CA ILE A 42 29.96 24.27 0.19
C ILE A 42 28.72 25.16 0.24
N LEU A 43 28.34 25.61 1.44
CA LEU A 43 27.26 26.59 1.63
C LEU A 43 27.64 27.93 0.97
N ALA A 44 26.70 28.56 0.27
CA ALA A 44 26.95 29.83 -0.43
C ALA A 44 27.43 30.94 0.53
N GLU A 45 26.93 30.94 1.77
CA GLU A 45 27.32 31.89 2.83
C GLU A 45 28.81 31.81 3.18
N THR A 46 29.41 30.62 3.07
CA THR A 46 30.83 30.41 3.37
C THR A 46 31.75 31.03 2.32
N LEU A 47 31.23 31.40 1.14
CA LEU A 47 32.00 32.12 0.12
C LEU A 47 32.42 33.51 0.59
N ALA A 48 31.58 34.20 1.36
CA ALA A 48 31.92 35.51 1.90
C ALA A 48 33.10 35.42 2.88
N VAL A 49 33.08 34.41 3.76
CA VAL A 49 34.18 34.13 4.71
C VAL A 49 35.47 33.74 4.00
N LEU A 50 35.36 32.93 2.94
CA LEU A 50 36.51 32.55 2.11
C LEU A 50 37.08 33.75 1.33
N ALA A 51 36.24 34.72 0.93
CA ALA A 51 36.69 35.96 0.29
C ALA A 51 37.47 36.85 1.27
N ILE A 52 36.98 36.99 2.52
CA ILE A 52 37.70 37.69 3.58
C ILE A 52 39.06 37.01 3.81
N MET A 53 39.07 35.68 3.96
CA MET A 53 40.30 34.92 4.14
C MET A 53 41.29 35.10 2.97
N ALA A 54 40.79 35.16 1.73
CA ALA A 54 41.62 35.41 0.56
C ALA A 54 42.30 36.78 0.61
N ASN A 55 41.57 37.83 1.00
CA ASN A 55 42.12 39.18 1.15
C ASN A 55 43.19 39.23 2.26
N LEU A 56 42.90 38.63 3.41
CA LEU A 56 43.84 38.57 4.53
C LEU A 56 45.15 37.83 4.18
N ILE A 57 45.08 36.82 3.31
CA ILE A 57 46.27 36.12 2.80
C ILE A 57 47.00 36.95 1.74
N ALA A 58 46.27 37.70 0.91
CA ALA A 58 46.87 38.65 -0.02
C ALA A 58 47.63 39.77 0.71
N ASP A 59 47.17 40.16 1.90
CA ASP A 59 47.84 41.12 2.80
C ASP A 59 49.07 40.53 3.51
N GLY A 60 49.43 39.27 3.23
CA GLY A 60 50.64 38.61 3.72
C GLY A 60 50.50 37.86 5.03
N MET A 61 49.27 37.67 5.55
CA MET A 61 49.06 36.86 6.75
C MET A 61 49.10 35.35 6.45
N PRO A 62 49.64 34.52 7.37
CA PRO A 62 49.62 33.08 7.20
C PRO A 62 48.18 32.55 7.26
N ALA A 63 47.89 31.53 6.44
CA ALA A 63 46.54 30.99 6.28
C ALA A 63 45.88 30.55 7.61
N GLY A 64 46.67 30.12 8.60
CA GLY A 64 46.17 29.76 9.93
C GLY A 64 45.59 30.96 10.71
N GLU A 65 46.30 32.09 10.70
CA GLU A 65 45.84 33.32 11.38
C GLU A 65 44.76 34.04 10.58
N ALA A 66 44.84 33.98 9.25
CA ALA A 66 43.77 34.48 8.38
C ALA A 66 42.45 33.74 8.62
N ALA A 67 42.48 32.42 8.87
CA ALA A 67 41.28 31.64 9.14
C ALA A 67 40.62 32.02 10.48
N THR A 68 41.40 32.30 11.53
CA THR A 68 40.84 32.71 12.83
C THR A 68 40.26 34.12 12.77
N LYS A 69 40.93 35.05 12.06
CA LYS A 69 40.42 36.40 11.83
C LYS A 69 39.18 36.41 10.93
N ALA A 70 39.18 35.65 9.84
CA ALA A 70 38.02 35.54 8.96
C ALA A 70 36.78 34.95 9.67
N LYS A 71 36.97 34.04 10.64
CA LYS A 71 35.88 33.55 11.51
C LYS A 71 35.35 34.60 12.46
N ALA A 72 36.23 35.45 13.00
CA ALA A 72 35.86 36.50 13.93
C ALA A 72 35.17 37.69 13.23
N GLU A 73 35.54 37.95 11.99
CA GLU A 73 35.03 39.05 11.16
C GLU A 73 33.80 38.65 10.34
N ALA A 74 33.46 37.35 10.29
CA ALA A 74 32.28 36.86 9.62
C ALA A 74 31.00 37.39 10.29
N PRO A 75 30.01 37.88 9.50
CA PRO A 75 28.73 38.31 10.04
C PRO A 75 28.05 37.15 10.76
N THR A 76 27.54 37.46 11.95
CA THR A 76 26.96 36.61 13.01
C THR A 76 25.78 35.72 12.59
N GLU A 77 25.40 35.70 11.32
CA GLU A 77 24.42 34.76 10.75
C GLU A 77 25.08 33.46 10.26
N ALA A 78 26.33 33.51 9.78
CA ALA A 78 27.06 32.33 9.28
C ALA A 78 27.77 31.52 10.37
N THR A 79 27.99 32.12 11.55
CA THR A 79 28.61 31.48 12.73
C THR A 79 27.60 30.88 13.71
N ALA A 80 26.30 31.08 13.49
CA ALA A 80 25.24 30.44 14.30
C ALA A 80 25.15 28.91 14.10
N MET A 81 25.81 28.36 13.08
CA MET A 81 25.89 26.91 12.86
C MET A 81 27.26 26.28 13.22
N ILE A 82 28.34 27.06 13.40
CA ILE A 82 29.71 26.51 13.48
C ILE A 82 30.26 26.46 14.91
N VAL A 83 29.68 27.22 15.85
CA VAL A 83 29.86 26.98 17.29
C VAL A 83 28.55 26.44 17.83
N ARG A 84 28.26 25.17 17.52
CA ARG A 84 27.57 24.36 18.53
C ARG A 84 28.58 24.17 19.66
N GLU A 85 28.68 25.19 20.49
CA GLU A 85 28.96 24.97 21.89
C GLU A 85 28.05 23.81 22.31
N THR A 86 28.53 22.89 23.13
CA THR A 86 27.66 21.99 23.87
C THR A 86 26.83 22.87 24.81
N SER A 87 25.92 23.65 24.25
CA SER A 87 24.86 24.34 24.93
C SER A 87 24.21 23.24 25.73
N ARG A 88 24.27 23.36 27.06
CA ARG A 88 23.27 22.73 27.91
C ARG A 88 21.93 22.88 27.18
N PRO A 89 21.16 21.80 27.00
CA PRO A 89 19.89 21.91 26.34
C PRO A 89 19.13 23.02 27.06
N GLY A 90 18.80 24.09 26.33
CA GLY A 90 17.95 25.12 26.88
C GLY A 90 16.61 24.49 27.26
N PRO A 91 15.82 25.10 28.15
CA PRO A 91 14.52 24.57 28.57
C PRO A 91 13.60 24.24 27.38
N GLU A 92 13.75 24.95 26.26
CA GLU A 92 13.02 24.69 25.01
C GLU A 92 13.44 23.39 24.32
N MET A 93 14.72 23.02 24.37
CA MET A 93 15.21 21.80 23.73
C MET A 93 14.85 20.56 24.54
N GLU A 94 14.81 20.68 25.88
CA GLU A 94 14.28 19.65 26.77
C GLU A 94 12.77 19.45 26.54
N ALA A 95 11.99 20.53 26.45
CA ALA A 95 10.56 20.46 26.13
C ALA A 95 10.28 19.81 24.77
N LEU A 96 11.12 20.09 23.76
CA LEU A 96 11.01 19.45 22.44
C LEU A 96 11.37 17.96 22.51
N HIS A 97 12.38 17.60 23.31
CA HIS A 97 12.75 16.21 23.53
C HIS A 97 11.65 15.43 24.27
N GLU A 98 11.04 16.00 25.31
CA GLU A 98 9.89 15.39 26.00
C GLU A 98 8.70 15.22 25.05
N ARG A 99 8.45 16.21 24.18
CA ARG A 99 7.40 16.10 23.16
C ARG A 99 7.70 15.01 22.14
N MET A 100 8.95 14.85 21.74
CA MET A 100 9.37 13.76 20.84
C MET A 100 9.25 12.39 21.51
N GLN A 101 9.70 12.25 22.76
CA GLN A 101 9.52 11.02 23.54
C GLN A 101 8.03 10.69 23.74
N GLY A 102 7.19 11.70 23.98
CA GLY A 102 5.74 11.55 24.04
C GLY A 102 5.15 11.04 22.72
N LEU A 103 5.59 11.60 21.59
CA LEU A 103 5.20 11.15 20.26
C LEU A 103 5.65 9.70 19.98
N GLU A 104 6.87 9.35 20.31
CA GLU A 104 7.39 7.98 20.16
C GLU A 104 6.55 6.98 20.95
N LYS A 105 6.18 7.32 22.20
CA LYS A 105 5.32 6.48 23.03
C LYS A 105 3.91 6.33 22.46
N VAL A 106 3.33 7.40 21.93
CA VAL A 106 2.02 7.34 21.24
C VAL A 106 2.11 6.46 19.99
N ILE A 107 3.17 6.59 19.19
CA ILE A 107 3.35 5.77 17.99
C ILE A 107 3.50 4.29 18.35
N LEU A 108 4.27 3.97 19.39
CA LEU A 108 4.44 2.59 19.85
C LEU A 108 3.12 1.99 20.35
N THR A 109 2.38 2.74 21.18
CA THR A 109 1.06 2.28 21.66
C THR A 109 0.06 2.12 20.52
N MET A 110 0.02 3.03 19.55
CA MET A 110 -0.81 2.89 18.35
C MET A 110 -0.40 1.70 17.48
N ALA A 111 0.90 1.43 17.35
CA ALA A 111 1.38 0.27 16.60
C ALA A 111 0.96 -1.05 17.28
N GLU A 112 0.99 -1.10 18.61
CA GLU A 112 0.50 -2.22 19.38
C GLU A 112 -1.02 -2.41 19.21
N THR A 113 -1.82 -1.34 19.32
CA THR A 113 -3.27 -1.42 19.11
C THR A 113 -3.60 -1.88 17.70
N PHE A 114 -2.97 -1.30 16.67
CA PHE A 114 -3.18 -1.73 15.29
C PHE A 114 -2.80 -3.19 15.06
N LYS A 115 -1.72 -3.67 15.67
CA LYS A 115 -1.35 -5.09 15.58
C LYS A 115 -2.43 -5.99 16.17
N THR A 116 -2.98 -5.63 17.33
CA THR A 116 -4.06 -6.39 17.98
C THR A 116 -5.35 -6.37 17.15
N GLU A 117 -5.76 -5.21 16.65
CA GLU A 117 -6.95 -5.05 15.83
C GLU A 117 -6.83 -5.80 14.50
N ILE A 118 -5.70 -5.68 13.79
CA ILE A 118 -5.45 -6.43 12.55
C ILE A 118 -5.50 -7.94 12.80
N SER A 119 -4.94 -8.40 13.92
CA SER A 119 -5.00 -9.82 14.28
C SER A 119 -6.42 -10.29 14.58
N GLY A 120 -7.23 -9.47 15.26
CA GLY A 120 -8.64 -9.72 15.54
C GLY A 120 -9.47 -9.77 14.25
N LEU A 121 -9.35 -8.75 13.39
CA LEU A 121 -10.03 -8.68 12.10
C LEU A 121 -9.68 -9.85 11.19
N ARG A 122 -8.42 -10.29 11.16
CA ARG A 122 -8.03 -11.50 10.41
C ARG A 122 -8.71 -12.76 10.95
N GLY A 123 -8.86 -12.86 12.28
CA GLY A 123 -9.60 -13.94 12.92
C GLY A 123 -11.09 -13.91 12.55
N GLU A 124 -11.73 -12.76 12.63
CA GLU A 124 -13.13 -12.59 12.22
C GLU A 124 -13.34 -12.92 10.74
N ILE A 125 -12.45 -12.46 9.85
CA ILE A 125 -12.49 -12.82 8.43
C ILE A 125 -12.37 -14.33 8.26
N SER A 126 -11.44 -15.01 8.96
CA SER A 126 -11.33 -16.47 8.87
C SER A 126 -12.63 -17.16 9.31
N GLN A 127 -13.24 -16.73 10.42
CA GLN A 127 -14.50 -17.30 10.89
C GLN A 127 -15.64 -17.06 9.91
N LEU A 128 -15.76 -15.84 9.37
CA LEU A 128 -16.77 -15.49 8.37
C LEU A 128 -16.57 -16.26 7.06
N THR A 129 -15.33 -16.51 6.64
CA THR A 129 -15.07 -17.33 5.45
C THR A 129 -15.45 -18.80 5.69
N GLU A 130 -15.19 -19.34 6.88
CA GLU A 130 -15.62 -20.69 7.24
C GLU A 130 -17.13 -20.83 7.33
N THR A 131 -17.83 -19.86 7.95
CA THR A 131 -19.29 -19.89 8.04
C THR A 131 -19.92 -19.74 6.67
N ASN A 132 -19.42 -18.84 5.81
CA ASN A 132 -19.86 -18.74 4.43
C ASN A 132 -19.64 -20.04 3.66
N ARG A 133 -18.48 -20.69 3.80
CA ARG A 133 -18.22 -21.99 3.15
C ARG A 133 -19.19 -23.07 3.64
N LYS A 134 -19.47 -23.13 4.94
CA LYS A 134 -20.46 -24.06 5.52
C LYS A 134 -21.88 -23.79 5.00
N LEU A 135 -22.26 -22.53 4.84
CA LEU A 135 -23.55 -22.14 4.28
C LEU A 135 -23.63 -22.46 2.79
N GLN A 136 -22.58 -22.21 2.02
CA GLN A 136 -22.49 -22.61 0.62
C GLN A 136 -22.69 -24.12 0.47
N HIS A 137 -21.99 -24.93 1.26
CA HIS A 137 -22.20 -26.39 1.25
C HIS A 137 -23.60 -26.85 1.68
N ARG A 138 -24.35 -26.04 2.45
CA ARG A 138 -25.75 -26.35 2.82
C ARG A 138 -26.74 -25.92 1.74
N LEU A 139 -26.41 -24.87 0.99
CA LEU A 139 -27.25 -24.31 -0.08
C LEU A 139 -26.99 -24.98 -1.42
N GLU A 140 -25.77 -25.50 -1.63
CA GLU A 140 -25.47 -26.44 -2.72
C GLU A 140 -26.41 -27.64 -2.55
N ALA A 141 -27.30 -27.83 -3.53
CA ALA A 141 -28.20 -28.97 -3.55
C ALA A 141 -27.35 -30.26 -3.45
N PRO A 142 -27.83 -31.30 -2.74
CA PRO A 142 -27.15 -32.59 -2.67
C PRO A 142 -26.70 -33.01 -4.08
N PRO A 143 -25.47 -33.54 -4.26
CA PRO A 143 -24.92 -33.86 -5.57
C PRO A 143 -25.84 -34.76 -6.41
N VAL A 144 -26.74 -35.50 -5.76
CA VAL A 144 -27.80 -36.31 -6.38
C VAL A 144 -28.73 -35.50 -7.30
N LEU A 145 -28.95 -34.21 -7.05
CA LEU A 145 -29.79 -33.34 -7.89
C LEU A 145 -29.00 -32.57 -8.96
N ALA A 146 -27.73 -32.24 -8.68
CA ALA A 146 -26.86 -31.55 -9.63
C ALA A 146 -26.30 -32.50 -10.71
N GLU A 147 -26.16 -33.79 -10.40
CA GLU A 147 -25.75 -34.84 -11.33
C GLU A 147 -26.90 -35.45 -12.13
N ALA A 148 -28.16 -35.06 -11.86
CA ALA A 148 -29.31 -35.41 -12.67
C ALA A 148 -29.29 -34.62 -14.00
N LYS A 149 -28.28 -34.92 -14.84
CA LYS A 149 -28.18 -34.50 -16.24
C LYS A 149 -29.23 -35.17 -17.13
N GLU A 150 -29.99 -36.11 -16.58
CA GLU A 150 -31.11 -36.72 -17.30
C GLU A 150 -32.32 -35.78 -17.19
N PRO A 151 -32.93 -35.36 -18.32
CA PRO A 151 -34.16 -34.59 -18.27
C PRO A 151 -35.19 -35.38 -17.46
N ILE A 152 -35.79 -34.71 -16.47
CA ILE A 152 -36.85 -35.27 -15.61
C ILE A 152 -37.87 -35.91 -16.56
N LYS A 153 -37.92 -37.26 -16.56
CA LYS A 153 -38.84 -37.99 -17.44
C LYS A 153 -40.24 -37.46 -17.15
N PRO A 154 -41.00 -37.02 -18.18
CA PRO A 154 -42.33 -36.48 -17.96
C PRO A 154 -43.15 -37.54 -17.23
N VAL A 155 -43.64 -37.17 -16.04
CA VAL A 155 -44.50 -38.04 -15.25
C VAL A 155 -45.75 -38.27 -16.09
N ILE A 156 -45.89 -39.49 -16.64
CA ILE A 156 -47.10 -39.87 -17.36
C ILE A 156 -48.23 -39.91 -16.33
N PRO A 157 -49.26 -39.07 -16.46
CA PRO A 157 -50.41 -39.12 -15.57
C PRO A 157 -50.99 -40.52 -15.60
N TRP A 158 -51.33 -41.06 -14.43
CA TRP A 158 -51.93 -42.38 -14.33
C TRP A 158 -53.25 -42.40 -15.12
N GLU A 159 -53.29 -43.13 -16.23
CA GLU A 159 -54.53 -43.42 -16.96
C GLU A 159 -55.18 -44.69 -16.39
N PRO A 160 -56.49 -44.71 -16.13
CA PRO A 160 -57.20 -45.92 -15.76
C PRO A 160 -57.04 -46.95 -16.89
N ARG A 161 -56.82 -48.23 -16.53
CA ARG A 161 -56.69 -49.33 -17.50
C ARG A 161 -57.97 -49.40 -18.34
N LYS A 162 -57.89 -48.93 -19.60
CA LYS A 162 -59.00 -49.03 -20.56
C LYS A 162 -59.28 -50.51 -20.78
N GLY A 163 -60.46 -50.98 -20.35
CA GLY A 163 -60.90 -52.36 -20.56
C GLY A 163 -60.94 -52.68 -22.05
N LYS A 164 -60.59 -53.92 -22.43
CA LYS A 164 -60.69 -54.36 -23.83
C LYS A 164 -62.14 -54.21 -24.30
N ASN A 165 -62.36 -53.50 -25.41
CA ASN A 165 -63.69 -53.41 -26.00
C ASN A 165 -64.11 -54.82 -26.46
N PRO A 166 -65.21 -55.40 -25.94
CA PRO A 166 -65.62 -56.77 -26.25
C PRO A 166 -65.99 -56.96 -27.73
N VAL A 167 -66.23 -55.85 -28.44
CA VAL A 167 -66.60 -55.82 -29.84
C VAL A 167 -65.39 -55.73 -30.77
N ALA A 168 -64.19 -55.39 -30.29
CA ALA A 168 -63.01 -55.15 -31.15
C ALA A 168 -62.60 -56.40 -31.94
N GLU A 169 -62.72 -57.58 -31.33
CA GLU A 169 -62.31 -58.88 -31.90
C GLU A 169 -63.39 -59.53 -32.80
N MET A 170 -64.57 -58.92 -32.95
CA MET A 170 -65.65 -59.50 -33.77
C MET A 170 -65.56 -59.10 -35.26
N PRO A 171 -66.00 -59.99 -36.18
CA PRO A 171 -66.20 -59.65 -37.59
C PRO A 171 -67.20 -58.50 -37.79
N TRP A 172 -67.01 -57.71 -38.85
CA TRP A 172 -67.77 -56.47 -39.11
C TRP A 172 -69.30 -56.65 -39.09
N TYR A 173 -69.83 -57.76 -39.61
CA TYR A 173 -71.27 -58.01 -39.63
C TYR A 173 -71.86 -58.24 -38.23
N LYS A 174 -71.09 -58.88 -37.33
CA LYS A 174 -71.49 -59.02 -35.92
C LYS A 174 -71.41 -57.68 -35.19
N LYS A 175 -70.42 -56.85 -35.50
CA LYS A 175 -70.32 -55.48 -34.96
C LYS A 175 -71.56 -54.66 -35.31
N PHE A 176 -71.95 -54.67 -36.58
CA PHE A 176 -73.14 -53.97 -37.08
C PHE A 176 -74.43 -54.50 -36.44
N TRP A 177 -74.55 -55.82 -36.28
CA TRP A 177 -75.72 -56.43 -35.64
C TRP A 177 -75.83 -56.00 -34.17
N VAL A 178 -74.72 -56.02 -33.42
CA VAL A 178 -74.66 -55.56 -32.03
C VAL A 178 -74.96 -54.05 -31.92
N GLU A 179 -74.56 -53.25 -32.91
CA GLU A 179 -74.84 -51.82 -32.98
C GLU A 179 -76.34 -51.54 -33.15
N CYS A 180 -77.01 -52.28 -34.02
CA CYS A 180 -78.44 -52.08 -34.29
C CYS A 180 -79.35 -52.67 -33.20
N PHE A 181 -79.00 -53.83 -32.64
CA PHE A 181 -79.92 -54.60 -31.79
C PHE A 181 -79.51 -54.67 -30.31
N GLU A 182 -78.22 -54.58 -29.97
CA GLU A 182 -77.75 -54.75 -28.60
C GLU A 182 -76.66 -53.73 -28.20
N PRO A 183 -76.96 -52.42 -28.27
CA PRO A 183 -75.97 -51.36 -28.04
C PRO A 183 -75.40 -51.35 -26.61
N TRP A 184 -76.09 -51.99 -25.66
CA TRP A 184 -75.59 -52.11 -24.28
C TRP A 184 -74.35 -53.00 -24.18
N LYS A 185 -74.13 -53.95 -25.11
CA LYS A 185 -72.92 -54.80 -25.14
C LYS A 185 -71.67 -54.03 -25.61
N MET A 186 -71.84 -52.84 -26.17
CA MET A 186 -70.73 -51.95 -26.52
C MET A 186 -70.22 -51.13 -25.33
N ARG A 187 -71.00 -51.03 -24.25
CA ARG A 187 -70.58 -50.29 -23.05
C ARG A 187 -69.51 -51.12 -22.36
N GLN A 188 -68.35 -50.51 -22.09
CA GLN A 188 -67.31 -51.14 -21.27
C GLN A 188 -67.94 -51.48 -19.91
N GLN A 189 -68.12 -52.76 -19.63
CA GLN A 189 -68.51 -53.21 -18.31
C GLN A 189 -67.26 -53.12 -17.42
N PRO A 190 -67.29 -52.35 -16.33
CA PRO A 190 -66.23 -52.42 -15.33
C PRO A 190 -66.40 -53.73 -14.58
N TYR A 191 -65.54 -54.71 -14.87
CA TYR A 191 -65.29 -55.84 -13.96
C TYR A 191 -64.04 -55.53 -13.14
#